data_AF-A0A369J0S9-F1
#
_entry.id   AF-A0A369J0S9-F1
#
_cell.length_a   1.000
_cell.length_b   1.000
_cell.length_c   1.000
_cell.angle_alpha   90.00
_cell.angle_beta   90.00
_cell.angle_gamma   90.00
#
_symmetry.space_group_name_H-M   'P 1'
#
loop_
_entity.id
_entity.type
_entity.pdbx_description
1 polymer ?
#
loop_
_entity_poly.entity_id
_entity_poly.type
_entity_poly.pdbx_seq_one_letter_code
_entity_poly.pdbx_strand_id
1 'polypeptide(L)'
;MMPTSSLLPVADAEPITSWASCNPSLSTQPSCVRSSNNTDTSRKTGSHKNKNTKANLEIIQGEINAYLTEQTNFIDKLANKYTVDARLIKKKLVHSSNYKSTRAPSIQNVIIHHKTMEVNKGHAPGDRLKLREIQKLVDEDQSLRYLSKEQKGELIKTLEDHRALHS
;
A
#
# COMPACT_ATOMS: atom_id res chain seq x y z
N MET A 1 -52.88 46.82 -9.43
CA MET A 1 -52.30 45.55 -9.92
C MET A 1 -50.95 45.39 -9.25
N MET A 2 -50.72 44.19 -8.72
CA MET A 2 -49.51 43.64 -8.07
C MET A 2 -48.29 43.74 -9.03
N PRO A 3 -47.01 43.38 -8.70
CA PRO A 3 -46.63 42.37 -7.69
C PRO A 3 -45.21 42.39 -7.04
N THR A 4 -45.07 41.52 -6.02
CA THR A 4 -43.92 40.63 -5.68
C THR A 4 -42.47 41.15 -5.60
N SER A 5 -41.82 40.89 -4.46
CA SER A 5 -40.88 39.74 -4.38
C SER A 5 -40.38 39.47 -2.96
N SER A 6 -40.57 38.22 -2.55
CA SER A 6 -39.91 37.48 -1.48
C SER A 6 -38.40 37.41 -1.64
N LEU A 7 -37.63 37.24 -0.54
CA LEU A 7 -36.60 36.20 -0.39
C LEU A 7 -35.90 36.26 1.00
N LEU A 8 -36.19 35.23 1.80
CA LEU A 8 -35.36 34.40 2.71
C LEU A 8 -34.33 35.01 3.70
N PRO A 9 -34.18 34.39 4.89
CA PRO A 9 -33.18 34.77 5.89
C PRO A 9 -31.79 34.32 5.45
N VAL A 10 -30.83 35.24 5.47
CA VAL A 10 -29.41 34.93 5.25
C VAL A 10 -28.89 34.16 6.46
N ALA A 11 -28.52 32.91 6.22
CA ALA A 11 -27.85 32.05 7.18
C ALA A 11 -26.56 32.72 7.69
N ASP A 12 -26.40 32.75 9.00
CA ASP A 12 -25.18 33.19 9.68
C ASP A 12 -23.99 32.34 9.20
N ALA A 13 -23.16 32.94 8.35
CA ALA A 13 -21.84 32.41 8.05
C ALA A 13 -20.94 32.72 9.25
N GLU A 14 -20.53 31.68 9.97
CA GLU A 14 -19.49 31.74 11.01
C GLU A 14 -18.30 32.59 10.52
N PRO A 15 -17.87 33.64 11.26
CA PRO A 15 -16.78 34.48 10.82
C PRO A 15 -15.47 33.69 10.88
N ILE A 16 -14.79 33.56 9.73
CA ILE A 16 -13.46 32.95 9.65
C ILE A 16 -12.52 33.76 10.55
N THR A 17 -12.19 33.19 11.71
CA THR A 17 -11.31 33.79 12.70
C THR A 17 -9.87 33.71 12.21
N SER A 18 -9.37 34.84 11.70
CA SER A 18 -7.96 35.03 11.36
C SER A 18 -7.19 35.42 12.62
N TRP A 19 -5.94 34.97 12.77
CA TRP A 19 -5.08 35.38 13.89
C TRP A 19 -4.99 36.91 14.01
N ALA A 20 -5.01 37.62 12.86
CA ALA A 20 -5.01 39.08 12.81
C ALA A 20 -6.30 39.71 13.35
N SER A 21 -7.46 39.05 13.19
CA SER A 21 -8.73 39.54 13.76
C SER A 21 -8.82 39.34 15.27
N CYS A 22 -8.13 38.32 15.81
CA CYS A 22 -8.10 38.07 17.25
C CYS A 22 -7.10 38.95 18.01
N ASN A 23 -6.10 39.53 17.33
CA ASN A 23 -5.05 40.35 17.95
C ASN A 23 -4.85 41.69 17.21
N PRO A 24 -5.85 42.60 17.21
CA PRO A 24 -5.82 43.83 16.43
C PRO A 24 -4.78 44.86 16.90
N SER A 25 -4.31 44.75 18.15
CA SER A 25 -3.29 45.61 18.74
C SER A 25 -1.86 45.13 18.51
N LEU A 26 -1.67 43.94 17.91
CA LEU A 26 -0.35 43.40 17.60
C LEU A 26 -0.02 43.65 16.13
N SER A 27 1.15 44.24 15.88
CA SER A 27 1.65 44.44 14.53
C SER A 27 1.92 43.09 13.87
N THR A 28 1.14 42.75 12.84
CA THR A 28 1.40 41.55 12.02
C THR A 28 2.75 41.71 11.34
N GLN A 29 3.68 40.79 11.58
CA GLN A 29 4.97 40.82 10.89
C GLN A 29 4.74 40.79 9.37
N PRO A 30 5.41 41.66 8.59
CA PRO A 30 5.28 41.63 7.15
C PRO A 30 5.73 40.26 6.63
N SER A 31 5.01 39.73 5.64
CA SER A 31 5.43 38.53 4.92
C SER A 31 6.88 38.71 4.49
N CYS A 32 7.75 37.78 4.87
CA CYS A 32 9.14 37.80 4.46
C CYS A 32 9.19 37.60 2.94
N VAL A 33 9.24 38.70 2.19
CA VAL A 33 9.39 38.68 0.73
C VAL A 33 10.80 38.17 0.46
N ARG A 34 10.93 36.90 0.02
CA ARG A 34 12.21 36.40 -0.49
C ARG A 34 12.58 37.24 -1.69
N SER A 35 13.66 38.01 -1.56
CA SER A 35 14.26 38.70 -2.70
C SER A 35 14.62 37.67 -3.76
N SER A 36 13.91 37.69 -4.90
CA SER A 36 14.17 36.86 -6.07
C SER A 36 15.40 37.38 -6.84
N ASN A 37 16.47 37.73 -6.13
CA ASN A 37 17.72 38.15 -6.75
C ASN A 37 18.56 36.92 -7.07
N ASN A 38 18.01 36.00 -7.87
CA ASN A 38 18.79 34.91 -8.44
C ASN A 38 19.64 35.49 -9.57
N THR A 39 20.84 35.95 -9.22
CA THR A 39 21.87 36.34 -10.21
C THR A 39 22.11 35.17 -11.17
N ASP A 40 22.40 35.47 -12.43
CA ASP A 40 22.56 34.47 -13.49
C ASP A 40 23.65 33.42 -13.15
N THR A 41 24.63 33.81 -12.35
CA THR A 41 25.66 32.96 -11.73
C THR A 41 25.10 31.96 -10.71
N SER A 42 24.12 32.34 -9.88
CA SER A 42 23.43 31.44 -8.94
C SER A 42 22.64 30.35 -9.67
N ARG A 43 21.95 30.71 -10.75
CA ARG A 43 21.22 29.75 -11.60
C ARG A 43 22.15 28.76 -12.29
N LYS A 44 23.27 29.25 -12.85
CA LYS A 44 24.29 28.42 -13.50
C LYS A 44 24.96 27.46 -12.53
N THR A 45 25.36 27.93 -11.34
CA THR A 45 25.97 27.07 -10.31
C THR A 45 25.01 25.99 -9.81
N GLY A 46 23.72 26.30 -9.60
CA GLY A 46 22.69 25.31 -9.29
C GLY A 46 22.52 24.26 -10.40
N SER A 47 22.50 24.69 -11.66
CA SER A 47 22.44 23.77 -12.82
C SER A 47 23.66 22.84 -12.89
N HIS A 48 24.87 23.36 -12.68
CA HIS A 48 26.09 22.55 -12.67
C HIS A 48 26.12 21.55 -11.52
N LYS A 49 25.68 21.94 -10.31
CA LYS A 49 25.54 21.02 -9.18
C LYS A 49 24.59 19.87 -9.53
N ASN A 50 23.43 20.17 -10.10
CA ASN A 50 22.46 19.13 -10.48
C ASN A 50 23.01 18.19 -11.57
N LYS A 51 23.73 18.72 -12.56
CA LYS A 51 24.41 17.91 -13.60
C LYS A 51 25.46 16.97 -12.99
N ASN A 52 26.28 17.47 -12.08
CA ASN A 52 27.31 16.69 -11.40
C ASN A 52 26.68 15.62 -10.50
N THR A 53 25.63 15.96 -9.74
CA THR A 53 24.90 14.98 -8.93
C THR A 53 24.30 13.88 -9.81
N LYS A 54 23.72 14.24 -10.96
CA LYS A 54 23.17 13.26 -11.90
C LYS A 54 24.27 12.33 -12.46
N ALA A 55 25.39 12.88 -12.89
CA ALA A 55 26.53 12.08 -13.37
C ALA A 55 27.06 11.13 -12.28
N ASN A 56 27.17 11.60 -11.04
CA ASN A 56 27.58 10.75 -9.92
C ASN A 56 26.57 9.64 -9.61
N LEU A 57 25.27 9.91 -9.72
CA LEU A 57 24.23 8.88 -9.58
C LEU A 57 24.33 7.83 -10.68
N GLU A 58 24.64 8.22 -11.92
CA GLU A 58 24.85 7.28 -13.02
C GLU A 58 26.07 6.37 -12.76
N ILE A 59 27.16 6.93 -12.21
CA ILE A 59 28.34 6.16 -11.80
C ILE A 59 27.97 5.17 -10.69
N ILE A 60 27.32 5.63 -9.62
CA ILE A 60 26.88 4.79 -8.50
C ILE A 60 25.96 3.67 -8.99
N GLN A 61 25.04 3.97 -9.91
CA GLN A 61 24.17 2.95 -10.49
C GLN A 61 24.97 1.90 -11.27
N GLY A 62 26.01 2.31 -11.99
CA GLY A 62 26.94 1.41 -12.66
C GLY A 62 27.66 0.50 -11.67
N GLU A 63 28.17 1.04 -10.57
CA GLU A 63 28.83 0.28 -9.51
C GLU A 63 27.88 -0.72 -8.82
N ILE A 64 26.64 -0.31 -8.53
CA ILE A 64 25.60 -1.20 -7.99
C ILE A 64 25.35 -2.37 -8.95
N ASN A 65 25.20 -2.09 -10.24
CA ASN A 65 24.97 -3.12 -11.24
C ASN A 65 26.16 -4.08 -11.34
N ALA A 66 27.39 -3.57 -11.30
CA ALA A 66 28.61 -4.39 -11.27
C ALA A 66 28.61 -5.32 -10.06
N TYR A 67 28.36 -4.79 -8.86
CA TYR A 67 28.26 -5.59 -7.64
C TYR A 67 27.16 -6.67 -7.72
N LEU A 68 25.98 -6.36 -8.28
CA LEU A 68 24.92 -7.35 -8.47
C LEU A 68 25.36 -8.49 -9.38
N THR A 69 26.10 -8.19 -10.47
CA THR A 69 26.64 -9.22 -11.36
C THR A 69 27.70 -10.10 -10.68
N GLU A 70 28.57 -9.51 -9.87
CA GLU A 70 29.54 -10.26 -9.06
C GLU A 70 28.83 -11.19 -8.06
N GLN A 71 27.77 -10.67 -7.42
CA GLN A 71 26.98 -11.43 -6.47
C GLN A 71 26.30 -12.63 -7.15
N THR A 72 25.71 -12.46 -8.34
CA THR A 72 25.12 -13.57 -9.10
C THR A 72 26.17 -14.61 -9.49
N ASN A 73 27.34 -14.17 -9.97
CA ASN A 73 28.44 -15.06 -10.33
C ASN A 73 28.94 -15.86 -9.12
N PHE A 74 29.03 -15.22 -7.95
CA PHE A 74 29.41 -15.89 -6.71
C PHE A 74 28.38 -16.95 -6.29
N ILE A 75 27.09 -16.64 -6.39
CA ILE A 75 26.01 -17.60 -6.10
C ILE A 75 26.08 -18.79 -7.05
N ASP A 76 26.28 -18.57 -8.35
CA ASP A 76 26.34 -19.65 -9.34
C ASP A 76 27.57 -20.54 -9.13
N LYS A 77 28.72 -19.95 -8.74
CA LYS A 77 29.90 -20.71 -8.32
C LYS A 77 29.61 -21.62 -7.11
N LEU A 78 28.90 -21.11 -6.10
CA LEU A 78 28.51 -21.92 -4.94
C LEU A 78 27.51 -23.01 -5.31
N ALA A 79 26.51 -22.68 -6.13
CA ALA A 79 25.51 -23.61 -6.62
C ALA A 79 26.17 -24.79 -7.35
N ASN A 80 27.11 -24.50 -8.25
CA ASN A 80 27.86 -25.52 -8.98
C ASN A 80 28.79 -26.34 -8.07
N LYS A 81 29.47 -25.69 -7.12
CA LYS A 81 30.42 -26.35 -6.20
C LYS A 81 29.75 -27.37 -5.28
N TYR A 82 28.55 -27.05 -4.79
CA TYR A 82 27.85 -27.88 -3.81
C TYR A 82 26.60 -28.59 -4.38
N THR A 83 26.32 -28.44 -5.67
CA THR A 83 25.12 -28.99 -6.34
C THR A 83 23.82 -28.57 -5.64
N VAL A 84 23.75 -27.31 -5.23
CA VAL A 84 22.58 -26.72 -4.55
C VAL A 84 21.91 -25.73 -5.50
N ASP A 85 20.57 -25.64 -5.45
CA ASP A 85 19.84 -24.65 -6.22
C ASP A 85 20.24 -23.21 -5.81
N ALA A 86 20.65 -22.40 -6.79
CA ALA A 86 20.99 -20.99 -6.62
C ALA A 86 19.88 -20.19 -5.92
N ARG A 87 18.61 -20.59 -6.10
CA ARG A 87 17.46 -19.95 -5.41
C ARG A 87 17.51 -20.14 -3.90
N LEU A 88 17.93 -21.31 -3.43
CA LEU A 88 18.06 -21.59 -1.99
C LEU A 88 19.19 -20.76 -1.38
N ILE A 89 20.32 -20.63 -2.08
CA ILE A 89 21.45 -19.81 -1.64
C ILE A 89 21.04 -18.33 -1.57
N LYS A 90 20.38 -17.81 -2.61
CA LYS A 90 19.82 -16.44 -2.62
C LYS A 90 18.89 -16.19 -1.43
N LYS A 91 18.00 -17.14 -1.16
CA LYS A 91 17.04 -17.10 -0.03
C LYS A 91 17.71 -17.14 1.34
N LYS A 92 18.94 -17.68 1.45
CA LYS A 92 19.73 -17.68 2.69
C LYS A 92 20.57 -16.42 2.84
N LEU A 93 21.11 -15.90 1.74
CA LEU A 93 21.95 -14.70 1.71
C LEU A 93 21.13 -13.45 2.04
N VAL A 94 20.00 -13.29 1.35
CA VAL A 94 19.00 -12.29 1.72
C VAL A 94 18.38 -12.80 3.01
N HIS A 95 18.61 -12.12 4.12
CA HIS A 95 17.92 -12.37 5.40
C HIS A 95 16.45 -11.94 5.31
N SER A 96 15.77 -12.26 4.19
CA SER A 96 14.34 -12.10 4.10
C SER A 96 13.74 -13.04 5.13
N SER A 97 12.88 -12.48 5.97
CA SER A 97 12.11 -13.29 6.90
C SER A 97 11.39 -14.36 6.09
N ASN A 98 11.73 -15.63 6.33
CA ASN A 98 10.93 -16.75 5.83
C ASN A 98 9.54 -16.80 6.48
N TYR A 99 9.26 -15.89 7.41
CA TYR A 99 7.96 -15.71 8.00
C TYR A 99 6.95 -15.37 6.92
N LYS A 100 5.90 -16.20 6.85
CA LYS A 100 4.71 -15.87 6.09
C LYS A 100 4.08 -14.62 6.71
N SER A 101 3.51 -13.75 5.89
CA SER A 101 2.67 -12.64 6.40
C SER A 101 1.61 -13.22 7.34
N THR A 102 1.41 -12.58 8.48
CA THR A 102 0.49 -13.02 9.55
C THR A 102 -0.92 -13.28 9.05
N ARG A 103 -1.33 -12.62 7.96
CA ARG A 103 -2.64 -12.77 7.32
C ARG A 103 -2.57 -13.27 5.88
N ALA A 104 -1.55 -14.02 5.47
CA ALA A 104 -1.51 -14.59 4.12
C ALA A 104 -2.73 -15.52 3.86
N PRO A 105 -3.48 -15.35 2.74
CA PRO A 105 -4.59 -16.24 2.40
C PRO A 105 -4.08 -17.64 2.03
N SER A 106 -4.51 -18.64 2.78
CA SER A 106 -4.36 -20.06 2.41
C SER A 106 -5.62 -20.53 1.71
N ILE A 107 -5.50 -21.42 0.71
CA ILE A 107 -6.64 -21.97 -0.03
C ILE A 107 -7.69 -22.56 0.92
N GLN A 108 -7.26 -23.30 1.95
CA GLN A 108 -8.19 -23.87 2.93
C GLN A 108 -8.96 -22.79 3.70
N ASN A 109 -8.27 -21.73 4.13
CA ASN A 109 -8.89 -20.63 4.86
C ASN A 109 -9.87 -19.86 3.98
N VAL A 110 -9.54 -19.73 2.69
CA VAL A 110 -10.39 -19.11 1.68
C VAL A 110 -11.67 -19.91 1.45
N ILE A 111 -11.57 -21.23 1.31
CA ILE A 111 -12.73 -22.12 1.15
C ILE A 111 -13.63 -22.08 2.39
N ILE A 112 -13.03 -22.18 3.57
CA ILE A 112 -13.77 -22.09 4.84
C ILE A 112 -14.47 -20.74 4.94
N HIS A 113 -13.80 -19.63 4.61
CA HIS A 113 -14.40 -18.30 4.62
C HIS A 113 -15.59 -18.20 3.66
N HIS A 114 -15.43 -18.65 2.42
CA HIS A 114 -16.50 -18.68 1.43
C HIS A 114 -17.72 -19.46 1.96
N LYS A 115 -17.50 -20.69 2.46
CA LYS A 115 -18.59 -21.51 3.00
C LYS A 115 -19.21 -20.90 4.26
N THR A 116 -18.41 -20.22 5.08
CA THR A 116 -18.89 -19.49 6.27
C THR A 116 -19.84 -18.37 5.85
N MET A 117 -19.50 -17.60 4.82
CA MET A 117 -20.35 -16.52 4.30
C MET A 117 -21.64 -17.05 3.67
N GLU A 118 -21.56 -18.18 2.96
CA GLU A 118 -22.70 -18.85 2.34
C GLU A 118 -23.68 -19.37 3.40
N VAL A 119 -23.19 -20.14 4.37
CA VAL A 119 -24.05 -20.85 5.33
C VAL A 119 -24.56 -19.94 6.45
N ASN A 120 -23.76 -18.96 6.88
CA ASN A 120 -24.20 -18.03 7.93
C ASN A 120 -24.93 -16.80 7.37
N LYS A 121 -25.26 -16.78 6.06
CA LYS A 121 -26.03 -15.69 5.46
C LYS A 121 -27.43 -15.65 6.08
N GLY A 122 -27.76 -14.55 6.76
CA GLY A 122 -29.06 -14.38 7.42
C GLY A 122 -29.14 -14.93 8.84
N HIS A 123 -28.07 -15.56 9.36
CA HIS A 123 -27.99 -15.97 10.75
C HIS A 123 -27.53 -14.82 11.65
N ALA A 124 -28.23 -14.63 12.78
CA ALA A 124 -27.78 -13.72 13.82
C ALA A 124 -26.45 -14.19 14.42
N PRO A 125 -25.60 -13.30 14.96
CA PRO A 125 -24.27 -13.67 15.46
C PRO A 125 -24.22 -14.83 16.47
N GLY A 126 -25.28 -15.02 17.27
CA GLY A 126 -25.40 -16.12 18.23
C GLY A 126 -25.81 -17.47 17.63
N ASP A 127 -26.45 -17.46 16.46
CA ASP A 127 -27.02 -18.65 15.80
C ASP A 127 -26.15 -19.13 14.63
N ARG A 128 -24.95 -18.56 14.47
CA ARG A 128 -24.01 -18.95 13.43
C ARG A 128 -23.46 -20.34 13.71
N LEU A 129 -23.29 -21.12 12.66
CA LEU A 129 -22.66 -22.44 12.76
C LEU A 129 -21.23 -22.33 13.28
N LYS A 130 -20.85 -23.33 14.07
CA LYS A 130 -19.49 -23.41 14.60
C LYS A 130 -18.52 -23.82 13.50
N LEU A 131 -17.25 -23.42 13.65
CA LEU A 131 -16.21 -23.71 12.67
C LEU A 131 -16.10 -25.22 12.33
N ARG A 132 -16.26 -26.10 13.31
CA ARG A 132 -16.22 -27.56 13.08
C ARG A 132 -17.35 -28.06 12.18
N GLU A 133 -18.54 -27.47 12.29
CA GLU A 133 -19.69 -27.84 11.45
C GLU A 133 -19.46 -27.36 10.02
N ILE A 134 -18.95 -26.13 9.86
CA ILE A 134 -18.59 -25.56 8.57
C ILE A 134 -17.49 -26.41 7.89
N GLN A 135 -16.49 -26.88 8.64
CA GLN A 135 -15.45 -27.76 8.09
C GLN A 135 -16.04 -29.06 7.55
N LYS A 136 -16.99 -29.68 8.26
CA LYS A 136 -17.69 -30.88 7.76
C LYS A 136 -18.46 -30.59 6.47
N LEU A 137 -19.17 -29.46 6.42
CA LEU A 137 -19.89 -29.04 5.21
C LEU A 137 -18.94 -28.76 4.03
N VAL A 138 -17.74 -28.23 4.29
CA VAL A 138 -16.70 -28.06 3.26
C VAL A 138 -16.21 -29.42 2.77
N ASP A 139 -16.01 -30.38 3.67
CA ASP A 139 -15.57 -31.71 3.29
C ASP A 139 -16.65 -32.45 2.47
N GLU A 140 -17.94 -32.30 2.81
CA GLU A 140 -19.05 -32.90 2.07
C GLU A 140 -19.29 -32.27 0.69
N ASP A 141 -18.93 -31.00 0.51
CA ASP A 141 -19.17 -30.25 -0.73
C ASP A 141 -18.16 -30.61 -1.83
N GLN A 142 -18.62 -31.42 -2.79
CA GLN A 142 -17.80 -31.90 -3.90
C GLN A 142 -17.38 -30.77 -4.86
N SER A 143 -18.11 -29.65 -4.89
CA SER A 143 -17.78 -28.50 -5.75
C SER A 143 -16.51 -27.77 -5.26
N LEU A 144 -16.30 -27.72 -3.95
CA LEU A 144 -15.16 -27.04 -3.33
C LEU A 144 -13.88 -27.90 -3.33
N ARG A 145 -14.01 -29.22 -3.51
CA ARG A 145 -12.87 -30.14 -3.61
C ARG A 145 -12.08 -29.98 -4.92
N TYR A 146 -12.78 -29.74 -6.05
CA TYR A 146 -12.17 -29.72 -7.39
C TYR A 146 -12.18 -28.33 -8.03
N LEU A 147 -11.78 -27.30 -7.26
CA LEU A 147 -11.72 -25.93 -7.76
C LEU A 147 -10.61 -25.73 -8.80
N SER A 148 -10.95 -25.06 -9.90
CA SER A 148 -9.99 -24.63 -10.91
C SER A 148 -9.03 -23.57 -10.37
N LYS A 149 -7.93 -23.32 -11.07
CA LYS A 149 -6.96 -22.29 -10.67
C LYS A 149 -7.57 -20.89 -10.67
N GLU A 150 -8.47 -20.63 -11.60
CA GLU A 150 -9.18 -19.33 -11.73
C GLU A 150 -10.14 -19.12 -10.57
N GLN A 151 -10.98 -20.11 -10.26
CA GLN A 151 -11.91 -20.07 -9.13
C GLN A 151 -11.18 -19.88 -7.80
N LYS A 152 -10.05 -20.57 -7.59
CA LYS A 152 -9.21 -20.36 -6.41
C LYS A 152 -8.72 -18.91 -6.32
N GLY A 153 -8.34 -18.31 -7.46
CA GLY A 153 -7.91 -16.92 -7.54
C GLY A 153 -9.03 -15.93 -7.18
N GLU A 154 -10.24 -16.16 -7.67
CA GLU A 154 -11.42 -15.35 -7.33
C GLU A 154 -11.75 -15.43 -5.84
N LEU A 155 -11.74 -16.63 -5.27
CA LEU A 155 -11.98 -16.80 -3.84
C LEU A 155 -10.90 -16.13 -2.97
N ILE A 156 -9.64 -16.14 -3.40
CA ILE A 156 -8.57 -15.40 -2.71
C ILE A 156 -8.86 -13.89 -2.72
N LYS A 157 -9.21 -13.33 -3.89
CA LYS A 157 -9.53 -11.91 -4.04
C LYS A 157 -10.70 -11.49 -3.15
N THR A 158 -11.80 -12.24 -3.18
CA THR A 158 -12.98 -11.92 -2.34
C THR A 158 -12.66 -11.92 -0.84
N LEU A 159 -11.78 -12.82 -0.37
CA LEU A 159 -11.34 -12.82 1.01
C LEU A 159 -10.40 -11.64 1.33
N GLU A 160 -9.54 -11.24 0.40
CA GLU A 160 -8.70 -10.05 0.55
C GLU A 160 -9.55 -8.78 0.60
N ASP A 161 -10.54 -8.64 -0.28
CA ASP A 161 -11.48 -7.51 -0.31
C ASP A 161 -12.28 -7.42 0.99
N HIS A 162 -12.82 -8.55 1.47
CA HIS A 162 -13.53 -8.60 2.75
C HIS A 162 -12.63 -8.17 3.91
N ARG A 163 -11.34 -8.53 3.90
CA ARG A 163 -10.39 -8.12 4.94
C ARG A 163 -10.05 -6.63 4.88
N ALA A 164 -9.95 -6.07 3.68
CA ALA A 164 -9.70 -4.64 3.50
C ALA A 164 -10.87 -3.78 3.98
N LEU A 165 -12.11 -4.28 3.88
CA LEU A 165 -13.30 -3.61 4.41
C LEU A 165 -13.38 -3.62 5.95
N HIS A 166 -12.69 -4.56 6.59
CA HIS A 166 -12.73 -4.78 8.05
C HIS A 166 -11.38 -4.53 8.75
N SER A 167 -10.40 -3.94 8.04
CA SER A 167 -9.14 -3.45 8.60
C SER A 167 -9.23 -1.98 8.93
#